data_AF-A0A817LGC9-F1
#
_entry.id   AF-A0A817LGC9-F1
#
_cell.length_a   1.000
_cell.length_b   1.000
_cell.length_c   1.000
_cell.angle_alpha   90.00
_cell.angle_beta   90.00
_cell.angle_gamma   90.00
#
_symmetry.space_group_name_H-M   'P 1'
#
loop_
_entity.id
_entity.type
_entity.pdbx_description
1 polymer ?
#
loop_
_entity_poly.entity_id
_entity_poly.type
_entity_poly.pdbx_seq_one_letter_code
_entity_poly.pdbx_strand_id
1 'polypeptide(L)'
;MQTAPNNTIVLVNEHSHVLTQYRIAINTLVSMMMKMLKKELTLFTHAVETHFIHESIEDILANKLNLRFIDHCDLPLVIKMITKQVNTNMEEIDDALPTFELINRLLIQQRIDFVSTNTKEQTAGGAIGNLLFISFFAAANKNQPSFSTYKLTPVPFNQGTQRLKLAQIPHIIGISTKTMELIQ
;
A
#
# COMPACT_ATOMS: atom_id res chain seq x y z
N MET A 1 0.51 66.70 -50.28
CA MET A 1 0.70 65.25 -50.51
C MET A 1 1.35 64.59 -49.28
N GLN A 2 0.64 64.50 -48.15
CA GLN A 2 1.15 63.83 -46.93
C GLN A 2 0.12 62.91 -46.25
N THR A 3 -1.06 62.72 -46.85
CA THR A 3 -2.16 61.93 -46.28
C THR A 3 -1.97 60.41 -46.40
N ALA A 4 -1.33 59.94 -47.48
CA ALA A 4 -1.09 58.52 -47.71
C ALA A 4 -0.20 57.84 -46.65
N PRO A 5 0.99 58.37 -46.27
CA PRO A 5 1.82 57.72 -45.26
C PRO A 5 1.18 57.72 -43.87
N ASN A 6 0.39 58.74 -43.54
CA ASN A 6 -0.29 58.84 -42.25
C ASN A 6 -1.38 57.77 -42.09
N ASN A 7 -2.14 57.50 -43.16
CA ASN A 7 -3.16 56.44 -43.17
C ASN A 7 -2.54 55.05 -43.03
N THR A 8 -1.36 54.80 -43.62
CA THR A 8 -0.65 53.52 -43.47
C THR A 8 -0.14 53.33 -42.04
N ILE A 9 0.33 54.39 -41.38
CA ILE A 9 0.78 54.32 -39.97
C ILE A 9 -0.39 53.97 -39.05
N VAL A 10 -1.57 54.57 -39.25
CA VAL A 10 -2.78 54.27 -38.48
C VAL A 10 -3.17 52.80 -38.66
N LEU A 11 -3.22 52.32 -39.91
CA LEU A 11 -3.57 50.93 -40.23
C LEU A 11 -2.59 49.93 -39.60
N VAL A 12 -1.28 50.20 -39.66
CA VAL A 12 -0.25 49.35 -39.04
C VAL A 12 -0.40 49.33 -37.52
N ASN A 13 -0.71 50.46 -36.90
CA ASN A 13 -0.92 50.53 -35.45
C ASN A 13 -2.18 49.76 -35.02
N GLU A 14 -3.27 49.85 -35.78
CA GLU A 14 -4.48 49.07 -35.55
C GLU A 14 -4.22 47.56 -35.65
N HIS A 15 -3.52 47.12 -36.71
CA HIS A 15 -3.12 45.72 -36.83
C HIS A 15 -2.19 45.26 -35.71
N SER A 16 -1.23 46.09 -35.30
CA SER A 16 -0.33 45.79 -34.17
C SER A 16 -1.11 45.65 -32.86
N HIS A 17 -2.12 46.48 -32.65
CA HIS A 17 -3.00 46.40 -31.49
C HIS A 17 -3.81 45.09 -31.50
N VAL A 18 -4.41 44.73 -32.64
CA VAL A 18 -5.16 43.47 -32.80
C VAL A 18 -4.25 42.25 -32.59
N LEU A 19 -3.03 42.26 -33.11
CA LEU A 19 -2.06 41.18 -32.88
C LEU A 19 -1.66 41.06 -31.40
N THR A 20 -1.52 42.19 -30.70
CA THR A 20 -1.25 42.21 -29.26
C THR A 20 -2.42 41.61 -28.48
N GLN A 21 -3.66 41.97 -28.83
CA GLN A 21 -4.86 41.39 -28.22
C GLN A 21 -4.93 39.87 -28.44
N TYR A 22 -4.67 39.39 -29.67
CA TYR A 22 -4.63 37.95 -29.94
C TYR A 22 -3.55 37.23 -29.14
N ARG A 23 -2.34 37.82 -29.03
CA ARG A 23 -1.26 37.25 -28.21
C ARG A 23 -1.67 37.11 -26.75
N ILE A 24 -2.33 38.14 -26.19
CA ILE A 24 -2.85 38.09 -24.82
C ILE A 24 -3.89 36.99 -24.68
N ALA A 25 -4.87 36.93 -25.58
CA ALA A 25 -5.92 35.90 -25.55
C ALA A 25 -5.35 34.47 -25.63
N ILE A 26 -4.38 34.24 -26.51
CA ILE A 26 -3.68 32.94 -26.64
C ILE A 26 -2.98 32.60 -25.32
N ASN A 27 -2.22 33.53 -24.74
CA ASN A 27 -1.52 33.28 -23.48
C ASN A 27 -2.47 32.99 -22.32
N THR A 28 -3.60 33.70 -22.26
CA THR A 28 -4.65 33.45 -21.26
C THR A 28 -5.28 32.07 -21.44
N LEU A 29 -5.60 31.67 -22.68
CA LEU A 29 -6.15 30.35 -22.98
C LEU A 29 -5.17 29.23 -22.59
N VAL A 30 -3.89 29.35 -22.99
CA VAL A 30 -2.85 28.38 -22.63
C VAL A 30 -2.69 28.28 -21.12
N SER A 31 -2.70 29.41 -20.40
CA SER A 31 -2.63 29.42 -18.94
C SER A 31 -3.83 28.72 -18.30
N MET A 32 -5.05 28.97 -18.80
CA MET A 32 -6.26 28.29 -18.32
C MET A 32 -6.22 26.79 -18.59
N MET A 33 -5.83 26.38 -19.80
CA MET A 33 -5.69 24.96 -20.15
C MET A 33 -4.67 24.26 -19.26
N MET A 34 -3.51 24.88 -19.01
CA MET A 34 -2.50 24.31 -18.11
C MET A 34 -3.00 24.18 -16.67
N LYS A 35 -3.76 25.17 -16.17
CA LYS A 35 -4.38 25.08 -14.84
C LYS A 35 -5.41 23.95 -14.76
N MET A 36 -6.26 23.81 -15.79
CA MET A 36 -7.23 22.71 -15.87
C MET A 36 -6.54 21.36 -15.94
N LEU A 37 -5.56 21.20 -16.82
CA LEU A 37 -4.79 19.97 -16.96
C LEU A 37 -4.09 19.60 -15.65
N LYS A 38 -3.45 20.56 -14.98
CA LYS A 38 -2.81 20.34 -13.68
C LYS A 38 -3.84 19.87 -12.65
N LYS A 39 -5.02 20.50 -12.59
CA LYS A 39 -6.09 20.10 -11.68
C LYS A 39 -6.57 18.68 -11.96
N GLU A 40 -6.88 18.35 -13.21
CA GLU A 40 -7.33 17.01 -13.61
C GLU A 40 -6.26 15.95 -13.32
N LEU A 41 -4.99 16.25 -13.60
CA LEU A 41 -3.88 15.35 -13.27
C LEU A 41 -3.79 15.12 -11.76
N THR A 42 -3.89 16.17 -10.95
CA THR A 42 -3.89 16.03 -9.48
C THR A 42 -5.08 15.19 -8.98
N LEU A 43 -6.28 15.39 -9.54
CA LEU A 43 -7.46 14.59 -9.18
C LEU A 43 -7.28 13.13 -9.58
N PHE A 44 -6.74 12.88 -10.77
CA PHE A 44 -6.44 11.53 -11.24
C PHE A 44 -5.39 10.85 -10.35
N THR A 45 -4.27 11.52 -10.06
CA THR A 45 -3.23 11.01 -9.15
C THR A 45 -3.83 10.66 -7.79
N HIS A 46 -4.61 11.57 -7.20
CA HIS A 46 -5.26 11.32 -5.91
C HIS A 46 -6.25 10.14 -5.97
N ALA A 47 -7.03 10.01 -7.05
CA ALA A 47 -7.97 8.90 -7.22
C ALA A 47 -7.24 7.56 -7.33
N VAL A 48 -6.16 7.50 -8.10
CA VAL A 48 -5.30 6.31 -8.23
C VAL A 48 -4.65 5.96 -6.91
N GLU A 49 -4.05 6.92 -6.21
CA GLU A 49 -3.44 6.71 -4.89
C GLU A 49 -4.46 6.21 -3.87
N THR A 50 -5.65 6.81 -3.82
CA THR A 50 -6.72 6.40 -2.89
C THR A 50 -7.17 4.98 -3.18
N HIS A 51 -7.43 4.65 -4.45
CA HIS A 51 -7.87 3.31 -4.84
C HIS A 51 -6.79 2.27 -4.53
N PHE A 52 -5.54 2.57 -4.85
CA PHE A 52 -4.39 1.72 -4.57
C PHE A 52 -4.22 1.44 -3.07
N ILE A 53 -4.31 2.48 -2.24
CA ILE A 53 -4.22 2.34 -0.78
C ILE A 53 -5.39 1.51 -0.27
N HIS A 54 -6.61 1.76 -0.75
CA HIS A 54 -7.80 1.01 -0.34
C HIS A 54 -7.66 -0.49 -0.64
N GLU A 55 -7.33 -0.85 -1.89
CA GLU A 55 -7.10 -2.26 -2.25
C GLU A 55 -5.98 -2.89 -1.41
N SER A 56 -4.92 -2.12 -1.14
CA SER A 56 -3.80 -2.63 -0.35
C SER A 56 -4.17 -2.90 1.11
N ILE A 57 -4.99 -2.03 1.69
CA ILE A 57 -5.54 -2.22 3.03
C ILE A 57 -6.48 -3.44 3.05
N GLU A 58 -7.36 -3.59 2.05
CA GLU A 58 -8.25 -4.75 1.96
C GLU A 58 -7.49 -6.07 1.85
N ASP A 59 -6.44 -6.12 1.03
CA ASP A 59 -5.59 -7.32 0.91
C ASP A 59 -4.91 -7.68 2.23
N ILE A 60 -4.37 -6.67 2.95
CA ILE A 60 -3.75 -6.87 4.26
C ILE A 60 -4.77 -7.38 5.29
N LEU A 61 -5.96 -6.78 5.32
CA LEU A 61 -7.05 -7.23 6.20
C LEU A 61 -7.53 -8.64 5.85
N ALA A 62 -7.40 -9.05 4.59
CA ALA A 62 -7.67 -10.41 4.13
C ALA A 62 -6.51 -11.39 4.37
N ASN A 63 -5.44 -10.99 5.08
CA ASN A 63 -4.21 -11.77 5.28
C ASN A 63 -3.56 -12.25 3.97
N LYS A 64 -3.71 -11.48 2.89
CA LYS A 64 -2.99 -11.73 1.62
C LYS A 64 -1.74 -10.89 1.59
N LEU A 65 -0.62 -11.46 1.16
CA LEU A 65 0.60 -10.71 0.95
C LEU A 65 0.36 -9.59 -0.07
N ASN A 66 0.30 -8.37 0.43
CA ASN A 66 0.41 -7.20 -0.40
C ASN A 66 1.87 -6.73 -0.40
N LEU A 67 2.52 -6.78 -1.58
CA LEU A 67 3.80 -6.11 -1.85
C LEU A 67 3.64 -5.05 -2.94
N ARG A 68 2.39 -4.70 -3.30
CA ARG A 68 2.13 -3.76 -4.40
C ARG A 68 2.66 -2.36 -4.05
N PHE A 69 2.79 -2.05 -2.77
CA PHE A 69 3.36 -0.80 -2.26
C PHE A 69 4.89 -0.72 -2.36
N ILE A 70 5.57 -1.81 -2.73
CA ILE A 70 7.01 -1.83 -2.94
C ILE A 70 7.28 -1.48 -4.39
N ASP A 71 8.21 -0.57 -4.62
CA ASP A 71 8.65 -0.26 -5.98
C ASP A 71 9.16 -1.55 -6.66
N HIS A 72 8.77 -1.77 -7.91
CA HIS A 72 9.21 -2.92 -8.71
C HIS A 72 10.74 -3.10 -8.75
N CYS A 73 11.50 -2.01 -8.67
CA CYS A 73 12.97 -2.03 -8.61
C CYS A 73 13.50 -2.55 -7.26
N ASP A 74 12.76 -2.31 -6.18
CA ASP A 74 13.13 -2.69 -4.82
C ASP A 74 12.64 -4.10 -4.45
N LEU A 75 11.65 -4.62 -5.18
CA LEU A 75 11.06 -5.92 -4.94
C LEU A 75 12.12 -7.05 -4.88
N PRO A 76 13.10 -7.17 -5.80
CA PRO A 76 14.15 -8.20 -5.72
C PRO A 76 15.01 -8.09 -4.45
N LEU A 77 15.26 -6.87 -3.96
CA LEU A 77 16.04 -6.64 -2.74
C LEU A 77 15.26 -7.12 -1.51
N VAL A 78 13.97 -6.81 -1.43
CA VAL A 78 13.09 -7.24 -0.34
C VAL A 78 12.96 -8.76 -0.32
N ILE A 79 12.77 -9.38 -1.48
CA ILE A 79 12.76 -10.83 -1.65
C ILE A 79 14.06 -11.45 -1.09
N LYS A 80 15.21 -10.90 -1.49
CA LYS A 80 16.52 -11.38 -1.02
C LYS A 80 16.69 -11.21 0.49
N MET A 81 16.21 -10.12 1.06
CA MET A 81 16.25 -9.87 2.51
C MET A 81 15.40 -10.89 3.28
N ILE A 82 14.16 -11.12 2.85
CA ILE A 82 13.26 -12.10 3.46
C ILE A 82 13.90 -13.49 3.40
N THR A 83 14.36 -13.90 2.21
CA THR A 83 15.01 -15.19 1.99
C THR A 83 16.22 -15.40 2.91
N LYS A 84 17.07 -14.38 3.00
CA LYS A 84 18.27 -14.42 3.85
C LYS A 84 17.91 -14.56 5.33
N GLN A 85 16.90 -13.84 5.82
CA GLN A 85 16.55 -13.87 7.24
C GLN A 85 15.74 -15.09 7.65
N VAL A 86 14.96 -15.63 6.74
CA VAL A 86 14.17 -16.83 6.99
C VAL A 86 15.06 -18.09 6.99
N ASN A 87 16.33 -17.99 6.54
CA ASN A 87 17.33 -19.06 6.54
C ASN A 87 16.83 -20.37 5.91
N THR A 88 15.93 -20.26 4.94
CA THR A 88 15.46 -21.37 4.13
C THR A 88 16.40 -21.52 2.94
N ASN A 89 17.05 -22.67 2.82
CA ASN A 89 17.61 -23.11 1.54
C ASN A 89 16.41 -23.33 0.61
N MET A 90 16.11 -22.34 -0.23
CA MET A 90 15.05 -22.43 -1.24
C MET A 90 15.31 -23.56 -2.25
N GLU A 91 16.52 -24.12 -2.29
CA GLU A 91 16.92 -25.25 -3.13
C GLU A 91 16.09 -26.53 -2.91
N GLU A 92 15.38 -26.68 -1.78
CA GLU A 92 14.51 -27.85 -1.55
C GLU A 92 13.03 -27.62 -1.86
N ILE A 93 12.63 -26.36 -2.11
CA ILE A 93 11.24 -26.05 -2.43
C ILE A 93 11.17 -25.90 -3.95
N ASP A 94 10.99 -27.05 -4.61
CA ASP A 94 10.55 -27.25 -5.99
C ASP A 94 10.89 -26.08 -6.95
N ASP A 95 11.87 -26.28 -7.85
CA ASP A 95 12.32 -25.32 -8.90
C ASP A 95 11.18 -24.70 -9.76
N ALA A 96 9.95 -25.20 -9.61
CA ALA A 96 8.75 -24.76 -10.30
C ALA A 96 8.03 -23.55 -9.66
N LEU A 97 8.26 -23.21 -8.40
CA LEU A 97 7.49 -22.16 -7.70
C LEU A 97 8.12 -20.77 -7.82
N PRO A 98 7.41 -19.76 -8.35
CA PRO A 98 7.90 -18.39 -8.38
C PRO A 98 8.24 -17.88 -6.97
N THR A 99 9.38 -17.20 -6.80
CA THR A 99 9.87 -16.71 -5.51
C THR A 99 8.86 -15.87 -4.74
N PHE A 100 8.00 -15.15 -5.46
CA PHE A 100 6.89 -14.38 -4.90
C PHE A 100 5.86 -15.26 -4.19
N GLU A 101 5.50 -16.40 -4.77
CA GLU A 101 4.55 -17.34 -4.18
C GLU A 101 5.14 -18.00 -2.93
N LEU A 102 6.45 -18.27 -2.94
CA LEU A 102 7.15 -18.77 -1.76
C LEU A 102 7.07 -17.77 -0.60
N ILE A 103 7.32 -16.48 -0.87
CA ILE A 103 7.24 -15.44 0.15
C ILE A 103 5.82 -15.26 0.68
N ASN A 104 4.81 -15.40 -0.19
CA ASN A 104 3.41 -15.38 0.23
C ASN A 104 3.09 -16.53 1.21
N ARG A 105 3.65 -17.73 0.98
CA ARG A 105 3.49 -18.86 1.91
C ARG A 105 4.24 -18.67 3.24
N LEU A 106 5.31 -17.88 3.24
CA LEU A 106 6.04 -17.53 4.45
C LEU A 106 5.34 -16.45 5.28
N LEU A 107 4.38 -15.71 4.70
CA LEU A 107 3.67 -14.66 5.40
C LEU A 107 2.70 -15.24 6.43
N ILE A 108 2.89 -14.85 7.69
CA ILE A 108 1.97 -15.20 8.78
C ILE A 108 0.99 -14.08 9.05
N GLN A 109 1.47 -12.83 9.00
CA GLN A 109 0.66 -11.68 9.39
C GLN A 109 1.15 -10.40 8.69
N GLN A 110 0.22 -9.52 8.35
CA GLN A 110 0.52 -8.12 8.03
C GLN A 110 -0.24 -7.21 8.99
N ARG A 111 0.37 -6.07 9.36
CA ARG A 111 -0.22 -5.04 10.21
C ARG A 111 0.01 -3.67 9.59
N ILE A 112 -0.93 -2.76 9.88
CA ILE A 112 -0.87 -1.37 9.46
C ILE A 112 -0.86 -0.53 10.72
N ASP A 113 0.19 0.27 10.88
CA ASP A 113 0.32 1.22 11.98
C ASP A 113 0.37 2.64 11.42
N PHE A 114 -0.29 3.59 12.07
CA PHE A 114 -0.23 5.01 11.71
C PHE A 114 0.56 5.78 12.76
N VAL A 115 1.62 6.44 12.34
CA VAL A 115 2.47 7.29 13.19
C VAL A 115 2.20 8.74 12.84
N SER A 116 1.42 9.42 13.69
CA SER A 116 1.08 10.82 13.51
C SER A 116 2.30 11.74 13.64
N THR A 117 2.48 12.65 12.70
CA THR A 117 3.45 13.75 12.82
C THR A 117 2.77 14.94 13.49
N ASN A 118 2.61 14.85 14.81
CA ASN A 118 2.05 15.92 15.63
C ASN A 118 3.08 17.06 15.83
N THR A 119 3.47 17.75 14.76
CA THR A 119 4.15 19.03 14.85
C THR A 119 3.13 20.14 14.59
N LYS A 120 3.12 21.17 15.46
CA LYS A 120 2.13 22.27 15.47
C LYS A 120 2.13 23.17 14.21
N GLU A 121 2.88 22.80 13.18
CA GLU A 121 3.00 23.49 11.89
C GLU A 121 2.40 22.65 10.76
N GLN A 122 1.17 22.15 10.94
CA GLN A 122 0.42 21.61 9.80
C GLN A 122 -0.08 22.79 8.96
N THR A 123 0.72 23.18 7.97
CA THR A 123 0.27 24.05 6.88
C THR A 123 -0.85 23.35 6.12
N ALA A 124 -1.80 24.12 5.58
CA ALA A 124 -2.94 23.60 4.82
C ALA A 124 -2.44 22.77 3.62
N GLY A 125 -2.48 21.44 3.73
CA GLY A 125 -1.96 20.49 2.75
C GLY A 125 -0.76 19.64 3.20
N GLY A 126 -0.30 19.75 4.45
CA GLY A 126 0.82 18.95 4.98
C GLY A 126 0.46 17.49 5.30
N ALA A 127 1.44 16.59 5.23
CA ALA A 127 1.29 15.20 5.64
C ALA A 127 0.90 15.10 7.13
N ILE A 128 -0.16 14.34 7.43
CA ILE A 128 -0.68 14.16 8.80
C ILE A 128 0.07 13.09 9.60
N GLY A 129 0.88 12.27 8.92
CA GLY A 129 1.66 11.20 9.52
C GLY A 129 2.17 10.21 8.49
N ASN A 130 2.84 9.17 8.99
CA ASN A 130 3.35 8.07 8.19
C ASN A 130 2.51 6.81 8.42
N LEU A 131 2.16 6.12 7.34
CA LEU A 131 1.55 4.81 7.39
C LEU A 131 2.65 3.75 7.29
N LEU A 132 2.75 2.86 8.27
CA LEU A 132 3.71 1.77 8.33
C LEU A 132 3.02 0.45 8.03
N PHE A 133 3.56 -0.28 7.05
CA PHE A 133 3.14 -1.63 6.72
C PHE A 133 4.17 -2.62 7.27
N ILE A 134 3.77 -3.43 8.24
CA ILE A 134 4.65 -4.40 8.90
C ILE A 134 4.23 -5.80 8.46
N SER A 135 5.17 -6.54 7.87
CA SER A 135 4.95 -7.92 7.43
C SER A 135 5.77 -8.89 8.26
N PHE A 136 5.10 -9.92 8.79
CA PHE A 136 5.69 -10.97 9.62
C PHE A 136 5.80 -12.25 8.80
N PHE A 137 7.03 -12.71 8.61
CA PHE A 137 7.32 -13.94 7.90
C PHE A 137 7.86 -15.00 8.86
N ALA A 138 7.52 -16.26 8.65
CA ALA A 138 8.27 -17.35 9.26
C ALA A 138 8.44 -18.53 8.30
N ALA A 139 9.53 -19.25 8.49
CA ALA A 139 9.68 -20.61 7.99
C ALA A 139 9.84 -21.58 9.14
N ALA A 140 9.40 -22.81 8.89
CA ALA A 140 9.78 -23.94 9.70
C ALA A 140 11.28 -24.20 9.54
N ASN A 141 12.03 -24.11 10.64
CA ASN A 141 13.40 -24.60 10.66
C ASN A 141 13.34 -26.14 10.63
N LYS A 142 14.19 -26.79 9.82
CA LYS A 142 14.32 -28.27 9.80
C LYS A 142 14.58 -28.87 11.19
N ASN A 143 15.11 -28.06 12.11
CA ASN A 143 15.37 -28.44 13.50
C ASN A 143 14.22 -28.10 14.47
N GLN A 144 13.02 -27.76 13.99
CA GLN A 144 11.88 -27.53 14.87
C GLN A 144 11.51 -28.83 15.62
N PRO A 145 11.28 -28.76 16.94
CA PRO A 145 10.77 -29.90 17.68
C PRO A 145 9.41 -30.29 17.07
N SER A 146 9.23 -31.58 16.77
CA SER A 146 7.94 -32.09 16.33
C SER A 146 6.87 -31.71 17.35
N PHE A 147 5.75 -31.19 16.89
CA PHE A 147 4.58 -30.93 17.72
C PHE A 147 3.38 -31.67 17.15
N SER A 148 2.55 -32.18 18.05
CA SER A 148 1.26 -32.76 17.68
C SER A 148 0.19 -31.70 17.85
N THR A 149 -0.67 -31.55 16.85
CA THR A 149 -1.84 -30.68 16.94
C THR A 149 -3.03 -31.48 17.44
N TYR A 150 -3.75 -30.93 18.41
CA TYR A 150 -4.96 -31.54 18.95
C TYR A 150 -6.14 -30.61 18.75
N LYS A 151 -7.20 -31.13 18.13
CA LYS A 151 -8.47 -30.43 18.01
C LYS A 151 -9.25 -30.56 19.32
N LEU A 152 -9.49 -29.44 19.97
CA LEU A 152 -10.27 -29.43 21.21
C LEU A 152 -11.76 -29.47 20.89
N THR A 153 -12.45 -30.50 21.39
CA THR A 153 -13.89 -30.63 21.25
C THR A 153 -14.54 -30.17 22.56
N PRO A 154 -15.23 -29.01 22.60
CA PRO A 154 -15.85 -28.54 23.82
C PRO A 154 -17.03 -29.44 24.18
N VAL A 155 -16.90 -30.20 25.26
CA VAL A 155 -17.99 -30.99 25.82
C VAL A 155 -18.70 -30.13 26.86
N PRO A 156 -20.01 -29.84 26.70
CA PRO A 156 -20.76 -29.10 27.70
C PRO A 156 -20.88 -29.93 28.99
N PHE A 157 -20.79 -29.29 30.15
CA PHE A 157 -20.95 -29.93 31.45
C PHE A 157 -22.02 -29.21 32.27
N ASN A 158 -22.57 -29.92 33.26
CA ASN A 158 -23.64 -29.39 34.09
C ASN A 158 -23.05 -28.76 35.36
N GLN A 159 -23.51 -27.55 35.70
CA GLN A 159 -23.28 -26.92 37.00
C GLN A 159 -24.66 -26.66 37.62
N GLY A 160 -25.07 -27.53 38.54
CA GLY A 160 -26.45 -27.53 39.05
C GLY A 160 -27.45 -27.88 37.96
N THR A 161 -28.44 -27.01 37.73
CA THR A 161 -29.49 -27.18 36.70
C THR A 161 -29.15 -26.54 35.34
N GLN A 162 -28.02 -25.84 35.24
CA GLN A 162 -27.60 -25.19 33.99
C GLN A 162 -26.55 -26.03 33.27
N ARG A 163 -26.77 -26.19 31.95
CA ARG A 163 -25.77 -26.75 31.03
C ARG A 163 -24.85 -25.61 30.58
N LEU A 164 -23.62 -25.63 31.05
CA LEU A 164 -22.62 -24.64 30.71
C LEU A 164 -21.74 -25.15 29.57
N LYS A 165 -21.38 -24.24 28.68
CA LYS A 165 -20.33 -24.44 27.68
C LYS A 165 -19.20 -23.49 28.04
N LEU A 166 -17.97 -24.01 28.14
CA LEU A 166 -16.79 -23.15 28.29
C LEU A 166 -16.74 -22.20 27.10
N ALA A 167 -16.84 -20.90 27.36
CA ALA A 167 -16.70 -19.88 26.34
C ALA A 167 -15.22 -19.80 25.93
N GLN A 168 -14.98 -19.75 24.61
CA GLN A 168 -13.69 -19.39 24.01
C GLN A 168 -12.49 -20.29 24.39
N ILE A 169 -12.62 -21.60 24.18
CA ILE A 169 -11.44 -22.48 24.13
C ILE A 169 -10.79 -22.36 22.73
N PRO A 170 -9.45 -22.22 22.62
CA PRO A 170 -8.75 -22.32 21.35
C PRO A 170 -9.14 -23.59 20.60
N HIS A 171 -9.43 -23.50 19.31
CA HIS A 171 -9.92 -24.65 18.54
C HIS A 171 -8.85 -25.73 18.34
N ILE A 172 -7.58 -25.34 18.42
CA ILE A 172 -6.41 -26.18 18.20
C ILE A 172 -5.36 -25.80 19.26
N ILE A 173 -4.70 -26.79 19.83
CA ILE A 173 -3.50 -26.61 20.66
C ILE A 173 -2.33 -27.39 20.05
N GLY A 174 -1.14 -26.80 20.09
CA GLY A 174 0.10 -27.50 19.76
C GLY A 174 0.76 -28.01 21.04
N ILE A 175 1.18 -29.28 21.07
CA ILE A 175 1.98 -29.82 22.17
C ILE A 175 3.33 -30.23 21.62
N SER A 176 4.40 -29.64 22.17
CA SER A 176 5.77 -30.04 21.88
C SER A 176 5.99 -31.49 22.31
N THR A 177 6.43 -32.35 21.38
CA THR A 177 6.69 -33.78 21.72
C THR A 177 7.93 -33.96 22.59
N LYS A 178 8.82 -32.96 22.67
CA LYS A 178 10.03 -33.00 23.50
C LYS A 178 9.81 -32.46 24.90
N THR A 179 9.08 -31.36 25.05
CA THR A 179 8.92 -30.67 26.33
C THR A 179 7.54 -30.87 26.97
N MET A 180 6.57 -31.43 26.24
CA MET A 180 5.16 -31.49 26.65
C MET A 180 4.57 -30.13 27.05
N GLU A 181 5.16 -29.04 26.55
CA GLU A 181 4.68 -27.70 26.81
C GLU A 181 3.58 -27.32 25.81
N LEU A 182 2.61 -26.56 26.32
CA LEU A 182 1.51 -26.01 25.53
C LEU A 182 2.05 -24.84 24.70
N ILE A 183 1.87 -24.91 23.39
CA ILE A 183 2.13 -23.81 22.47
C ILE A 183 0.75 -23.23 22.12
N GLN A 184 0.50 -21.99 22.58
CA GLN A 184 -0.73 -21.23 22.31
C GLN A 184 -0.59 -20.37 21.07
#